data_AF-H5T9M9-F1
#
_entry.id   AF-H5T9M9-F1
#
_cell.length_a   1.000
_cell.length_b   1.000
_cell.length_c   1.000
_cell.angle_alpha   90.00
_cell.angle_beta   90.00
_cell.angle_gamma   90.00
#
_symmetry.space_group_name_H-M   'P 1'
#
loop_
_entity.id
_entity.type
_entity.pdbx_description
1 polymer ?
#
loop_
_entity_poly.entity_id
_entity_poly.type
_entity_poly.pdbx_seq_one_letter_code
_entity_poly.pdbx_strand_id
1 'polypeptide(L)' 'MANSNVDYKKELLDKQSSKTGLRGKINANCIDCVYDPIEAGSWRKQVENCHGFSCFLYSVRPTPLKNTK' A
#
# COMPACT_ATOMS: atom_id res chain seq x y z
N MET A 1 -21.62 -10.40 -8.34
CA MET A 1 -20.39 -10.44 -9.15
C MET A 1 -19.44 -9.46 -8.50
N ALA A 2 -18.46 -9.96 -7.75
CA ALA A 2 -17.49 -9.11 -7.09
C ALA A 2 -16.55 -8.52 -8.16
N ASN A 3 -16.28 -7.22 -8.07
CA ASN A 3 -15.46 -6.51 -9.03
C ASN A 3 -14.00 -6.95 -8.77
N SER A 4 -13.38 -7.65 -9.72
CA SER A 4 -12.09 -8.34 -9.55
C SER A 4 -10.98 -7.45 -8.95
N ASN A 5 -11.06 -6.15 -9.17
CA ASN A 5 -10.11 -5.17 -8.64
C ASN A 5 -10.28 -4.92 -7.14
N VAL A 6 -11.52 -4.94 -6.64
CA VAL A 6 -11.82 -4.82 -5.20
C VAL A 6 -11.35 -6.06 -4.47
N ASP A 7 -11.57 -7.24 -5.06
CA ASP A 7 -11.08 -8.50 -4.51
C ASP A 7 -9.56 -8.52 -4.45
N TYR A 8 -8.88 -8.03 -5.49
CA TYR A 8 -7.42 -7.90 -5.50
C TYR A 8 -6.89 -6.98 -4.39
N LYS A 9 -7.52 -5.81 -4.17
CA LYS A 9 -7.13 -4.92 -3.06
C LYS A 9 -7.31 -5.62 -1.71
N LYS A 10 -8.41 -6.36 -1.52
CA LYS A 10 -8.69 -7.11 -0.29
C LYS A 10 -7.64 -8.19 -0.03
N GLU A 11 -7.32 -9.02 -1.02
CA GLU A 11 -6.28 -10.04 -0.90
C GLU A 11 -4.91 -9.43 -0.55
N LEU A 12 -4.59 -8.28 -1.15
CA LEU A 12 -3.35 -7.58 -0.86
C LEU A 12 -3.30 -7.04 0.58
N LEU A 13 -4.43 -6.53 1.09
CA LEU A 13 -4.59 -6.10 2.48
C LEU A 13 -4.42 -7.26 3.45
N ASP A 14 -5.09 -8.39 3.21
CA ASP A 14 -5.01 -9.60 4.03
C ASP A 14 -3.56 -10.14 4.07
N LYS A 15 -2.89 -10.11 2.92
CA LYS A 15 -1.47 -10.52 2.80
C LYS A 15 -0.51 -9.60 3.55
N GLN A 16 -0.74 -8.29 3.62
CA GLN A 16 0.16 -7.41 4.38
C GLN A 16 -0.16 -7.40 5.87
N SER A 17 -1.45 -7.43 6.24
CA SER A 17 -1.90 -7.39 7.64
C SER A 17 -1.55 -8.67 8.40
N SER A 18 -1.48 -9.83 7.73
CA SER A 18 -1.05 -11.11 8.31
C SER A 18 0.45 -11.20 8.60
N LYS A 19 1.27 -10.26 8.13
CA LYS A 19 2.71 -10.27 8.42
C LYS A 19 2.99 -9.90 9.86
N THR A 20 3.97 -10.58 10.46
CA THR A 20 4.44 -10.29 11.80
C THR A 20 5.07 -8.89 11.89
N GLY A 21 4.98 -8.29 13.08
CA GLY A 21 5.50 -6.95 13.36
C GLY A 21 4.65 -5.79 12.84
N LEU A 22 5.19 -4.57 12.92
CA LEU A 22 4.48 -3.34 12.56
C LEU A 22 4.51 -3.03 11.07
N ARG A 23 5.53 -3.48 10.34
CA ARG A 23 5.70 -3.16 8.92
C ARG A 23 4.54 -3.66 8.07
N GLY A 24 4.01 -4.85 8.35
CA GLY A 24 2.84 -5.41 7.67
C GLY A 24 1.60 -4.53 7.85
N LYS A 25 1.32 -4.14 9.10
CA LYS A 25 0.18 -3.29 9.49
C LYS A 25 0.26 -1.90 8.86
N ILE A 26 1.45 -1.29 8.83
CA ILE A 26 1.69 0.00 8.16
C ILE A 26 1.44 -0.12 6.66
N ASN A 27 1.93 -1.19 6.01
CA ASN A 27 1.69 -1.41 4.58
C ASN A 27 0.20 -1.59 4.30
N ALA A 28 -0.50 -2.39 5.11
CA ALA A 28 -1.94 -2.61 4.97
C ALA A 28 -2.71 -1.28 5.11
N ASN A 29 -2.39 -0.46 6.11
CA ASN A 29 -2.99 0.87 6.26
C ASN A 29 -2.74 1.77 5.03
N CYS A 30 -1.52 1.79 4.49
CA CYS A 30 -1.23 2.60 3.31
C CYS A 30 -1.94 2.10 2.06
N ILE A 31 -2.06 0.77 1.88
CA ILE A 31 -2.83 0.17 0.78
C ILE A 31 -4.30 0.55 0.91
N ASP A 32 -4.87 0.44 2.10
CA ASP A 32 -6.28 0.77 2.31
C ASP A 32 -6.56 2.24 2.01
N CYS A 33 -5.68 3.12 2.51
CA CYS A 33 -5.80 4.57 2.42
C CYS A 33 -5.70 5.15 1.00
N VAL A 34 -4.78 4.68 0.16
CA VAL A 34 -4.49 5.36 -1.13
C VAL A 34 -4.37 4.43 -2.33
N TYR A 35 -4.24 3.10 -2.14
CA TYR A 35 -4.10 2.22 -3.30
C TYR A 35 -5.44 2.10 -4.06
N ASP A 36 -5.40 2.47 -5.33
CA ASP A 36 -6.42 2.20 -6.33
C ASP A 36 -5.91 1.11 -7.29
N PRO A 37 -6.56 -0.07 -7.33
CA PRO A 37 -6.19 -1.17 -8.22
C PRO A 37 -6.46 -0.92 -9.72
N ILE A 38 -7.25 0.10 -10.08
CA ILE A 38 -7.54 0.48 -11.46
C ILE A 38 -6.46 1.43 -12.00
N GLU A 39 -5.92 2.28 -11.12
CA GLU A 39 -4.85 3.23 -11.46
C GLU A 39 -3.53 2.52 -11.79
N ALA A 40 -2.79 3.10 -12.73
CA ALA A 40 -1.54 2.53 -13.19
C ALA A 40 -0.46 2.51 -12.09
N GLY A 41 0.38 1.48 -12.13
CA GLY A 41 1.54 1.34 -11.27
C GLY A 41 1.29 0.49 -10.00
N SER A 42 2.36 0.21 -9.28
CA SER A 42 2.28 -0.61 -8.07
C SER A 42 1.69 0.18 -6.89
N TRP A 43 1.07 -0.51 -5.94
CA TRP A 43 0.58 0.10 -4.69
C TRP A 43 1.67 0.91 -3.95
N ARG A 44 2.94 0.47 -3.98
CA ARG A 44 4.06 1.21 -3.39
C ARG A 44 4.34 2.52 -4.12
N LYS A 45 4.15 2.55 -5.43
CA LYS A 45 4.33 3.77 -6.23
C LYS A 45 3.23 4.79 -5.92
N GLN A 46 1.99 4.32 -5.78
CA GLN A 46 0.88 5.18 -5.39
C GLN A 46 1.05 5.72 -3.95
N VAL A 47 1.52 4.90 -3.02
CA VAL A 47 1.86 5.35 -1.66
C VAL A 47 3.01 6.36 -1.64
N GLU A 48 4.04 6.17 -2.46
CA GLU A 48 5.13 7.14 -2.64
C GLU A 48 4.60 8.49 -3.16
N ASN A 49 3.60 8.47 -4.05
CA ASN A 49 2.96 9.66 -4.61
C ASN A 49 1.87 10.27 -3.69
N CYS A 50 1.69 9.77 -2.47
CA CYS A 50 0.66 10.28 -1.57
C CYS A 50 1.01 11.66 -0.99
N HIS A 51 0.24 12.69 -1.33
CA HIS A 51 0.43 14.08 -0.90
C HIS A 51 -0.03 14.39 0.54
N GLY A 52 -0.42 13.39 1.32
CA GLY A 52 -0.81 13.57 2.73
C GLY A 52 0.41 13.80 3.64
N PHE A 53 1.08 14.94 3.53
CA PHE A 53 2.31 15.26 4.28
C PHE A 53 2.11 15.33 5.81
N SER A 54 0.89 15.60 6.27
CA SER A 54 0.51 15.62 7.70
C SER A 54 0.24 14.24 8.30
N CYS A 55 0.32 13.17 7.50
CA CYS A 55 0.07 11.81 7.97
C CYS A 55 1.16 11.38 8.97
N PHE A 56 0.75 10.83 10.12
CA PHE A 56 1.68 10.32 11.13
C PHE A 56 2.59 9.18 10.63
N LEU A 57 2.19 8.48 9.57
CA LEU A 57 3.00 7.43 8.95
C LEU A 57 3.91 7.95 7.83
N TYR A 58 3.89 9.25 7.50
CA TYR A 58 4.59 9.84 6.35
C TYR A 58 6.06 9.39 6.26
N SER A 59 6.79 9.49 7.36
CA SER A 59 8.23 9.13 7.44
C SER A 59 8.52 7.64 7.32
N VAL A 60 7.53 6.77 7.56
CA VAL A 60 7.68 5.31 7.57
C VAL A 60 6.91 4.63 6.44
N ARG A 61 6.38 5.39 5.49
CA ARG A 61 5.61 4.87 4.36
C ARG A 61 6.43 3.85 3.56
N PRO A 62 5.76 2.82 3.00
CA PRO A 62 6.39 1.91 2.07
C PRO A 62 6.71 2.62 0.75
N THR A 63 7.99 2.73 0.42
CA THR A 63 8.46 3.17 -0.89
C THR A 63 8.76 1.94 -1.78
N PRO A 64 8.87 2.13 -3.10
CA PRO A 64 9.44 1.14 -4.00
C PRO A 64 10.87 0.76 -3.58
N LEU A 65 11.30 -0.46 -3.91
CA LEU A 65 12.70 -0.86 -3.74
C LEU A 65 13.55 -0.01 -4.69
N LYS A 66 14.55 0.69 -4.17
CA LYS A 66 15.55 1.34 -5.01
C LYS A 66 16.46 0.22 -5.54
N ASN A 67 16.54 0.07 -6.86
CA ASN A 67 17.61 -0.74 -7.45
C ASN A 67 18.92 0.00 -7.18
N THR A 68 19.61 -0.37 -6.11
CA THR A 68 21.04 -0.08 -5.96
C THR A 68 21.77 -1.00 -6.92
N LYS A 69 22.28 -0.42 -8.02
CA LYS A 69 23.31 -1.07 -8.85
C LYS A 69 24.62 -1.15 -8.09
#